data_AF-A0A972E7S3-F1
#
_entry.id   AF-A0A972E7S3-F1
#
_cell.length_a   1.000
_cell.length_b   1.000
_cell.length_c   1.000
_cell.angle_alpha   90.00
_cell.angle_beta   90.00
_cell.angle_gamma   90.00
#
_symmetry.space_group_name_H-M   'P 1'
#
loop_
_entity.id
_entity.type
_entity.pdbx_description
1 polymer ?
#
loop_
_entity_poly.entity_id
_entity_poly.type
_entity_poly.pdbx_seq_one_letter_code
_entity_poly.pdbx_strand_id
1 'polypeptide(L)'
;MYYPLLIRLTENDKRILIGICIAVILLFVLIGILGSLVIKTMKYQGKKCDTLIADVVIARLIKTPAQLRRYARKKNIRYFLKQAWLPLLLAIIGVGALFARNIIKDDWAYNPFNLTDGFGTLIYTLDWHNENMYTYIFGFKVIADWPQVATRPHFEMEAIYSYVFVVFSFTGGLWYLVVSQAYLARTIRANKLSKKLFEKSLDNFDLSALPPVQP
;
A
#
# COMPACT_ATOMS: atom_id res chain seq x y z
N MET A 1 -0.82 24.22 -48.09
CA MET A 1 -0.51 23.35 -46.94
C MET A 1 -1.74 23.32 -46.05
N TYR A 2 -2.66 22.37 -46.29
CA TYR A 2 -3.89 22.21 -45.53
C TYR A 2 -3.92 20.76 -45.05
N TYR A 3 -3.85 20.55 -43.74
CA TYR A 3 -4.08 19.25 -43.13
C TYR A 3 -5.60 19.07 -43.02
N PRO A 4 -6.25 18.17 -43.78
CA PRO A 4 -7.62 17.79 -43.46
C PRO A 4 -7.54 16.82 -42.29
N LEU A 5 -7.31 17.35 -41.08
CA LEU A 5 -7.34 16.62 -39.81
C LEU A 5 -8.79 16.45 -39.35
N LEU A 6 -9.66 16.02 -40.27
CA LEU A 6 -11.05 15.67 -40.01
C LEU A 6 -11.15 14.16 -40.16
N ILE A 7 -10.64 13.45 -39.15
CA ILE A 7 -10.93 12.04 -38.95
C ILE A 7 -12.44 11.95 -38.74
N ARG A 8 -13.15 11.48 -39.76
CA ARG A 8 -14.60 11.27 -39.72
C ARG A 8 -14.83 10.03 -38.83
N LEU A 9 -14.93 10.23 -37.52
CA LEU A 9 -15.15 9.15 -36.57
C LEU A 9 -16.48 8.45 -36.87
N THR A 10 -16.40 7.14 -37.09
CA THR A 10 -17.54 6.24 -37.20
C THR A 10 -18.26 6.18 -35.85
N GLU A 11 -19.54 5.81 -35.83
CA GLU A 11 -20.32 5.76 -34.59
C GLU A 11 -19.74 4.75 -33.58
N ASN A 12 -19.12 3.68 -34.08
CA ASN A 12 -18.42 2.69 -33.27
C ASN A 12 -17.18 3.29 -32.57
N ASP A 13 -16.44 4.17 -33.25
CA ASP A 13 -15.20 4.76 -32.76
C ASP A 13 -15.48 5.73 -31.61
N LYS A 14 -16.60 6.45 -31.70
CA LYS A 14 -17.11 7.30 -30.61
C LYS A 14 -17.45 6.45 -29.38
N ARG A 15 -18.07 5.28 -29.56
CA ARG A 15 -18.41 4.37 -28.45
C ARG A 15 -17.16 3.83 -27.76
N ILE A 16 -16.13 3.45 -28.52
CA ILE A 16 -14.85 2.96 -27.98
C ILE A 16 -14.10 4.09 -27.26
N LEU A 17 -14.03 5.29 -27.84
CA LEU A 17 -13.39 6.45 -27.22
C LEU A 17 -14.05 6.81 -25.87
N ILE A 18 -15.39 6.80 -25.83
CA ILE A 18 -16.15 6.96 -24.58
C ILE A 18 -15.79 5.88 -23.57
N GLY A 19 -15.66 4.61 -24.00
CA GLY A 19 -15.23 3.50 -23.15
C GLY A 19 -13.85 3.73 -22.52
N ILE A 20 -12.87 4.19 -23.30
CA ILE A 20 -11.52 4.51 -22.81
C ILE A 20 -11.57 5.68 -21.82
N CYS A 21 -12.31 6.75 -22.12
CA CYS A 21 -12.47 7.88 -21.21
C CYS A 21 -13.10 7.45 -19.87
N ILE A 22 -14.13 6.59 -19.90
CA ILE A 22 -14.74 6.04 -18.68
C ILE A 22 -13.71 5.21 -17.89
N ALA A 23 -12.93 4.35 -18.56
CA ALA A 23 -11.89 3.55 -17.91
C ALA A 23 -10.84 4.43 -17.19
N VAL A 24 -10.41 5.53 -17.81
CA VAL A 24 -9.48 6.48 -17.20
C VAL A 24 -10.10 7.18 -15.99
N ILE A 25 -11.35 7.64 -16.09
CA ILE A 25 -12.08 8.26 -14.97
C ILE A 25 -12.21 7.27 -13.80
N LEU A 26 -12.58 6.02 -14.08
CA LEU A 26 -12.67 4.96 -13.07
C LEU A 26 -11.32 4.73 -12.38
N LEU A 27 -10.22 4.73 -13.11
CA LEU A 27 -8.88 4.59 -12.55
C LEU A 27 -8.54 5.73 -11.57
N PHE A 28 -8.87 6.98 -11.90
CA PHE A 28 -8.69 8.11 -10.98
C PHE A 28 -9.58 7.99 -9.74
N VAL A 29 -10.83 7.56 -9.89
CA VAL A 29 -11.74 7.32 -8.77
C VAL A 29 -11.18 6.24 -7.82
N LEU A 30 -10.65 5.14 -8.36
CA LEU A 30 -10.03 4.08 -7.56
C LEU A 30 -8.84 4.60 -6.75
N ILE A 31 -7.95 5.39 -7.37
CA ILE A 31 -6.82 6.02 -6.68
C ILE A 31 -7.31 6.95 -5.54
N GLY A 32 -8.36 7.73 -5.80
CA GLY A 32 -8.96 8.61 -4.79
C GLY A 32 -9.52 7.86 -3.58
N ILE A 33 -10.23 6.76 -3.83
CA ILE A 33 -10.78 5.89 -2.78
C ILE A 33 -9.65 5.26 -1.95
N LEU A 34 -8.62 4.72 -2.62
CA LEU A 34 -7.45 4.14 -1.96
C LEU A 34 -6.72 5.18 -1.08
N GLY A 35 -6.51 6.40 -1.60
CA GLY A 35 -5.90 7.49 -0.85
C GLY A 35 -6.71 7.88 0.39
N SER A 36 -8.04 7.98 0.26
CA SER A 36 -8.94 8.25 1.38
C SER A 36 -8.88 7.15 2.46
N LEU A 37 -8.85 5.88 2.03
CA LEU A 37 -8.73 4.73 2.91
C LEU A 37 -7.42 4.81 3.73
N VAL A 38 -6.29 5.09 3.08
CA VAL A 38 -4.98 5.25 3.73
C VAL A 38 -5.00 6.39 4.75
N ILE A 39 -5.59 7.54 4.42
CA ILE A 39 -5.68 8.67 5.35
C ILE A 39 -6.52 8.30 6.58
N LYS A 40 -7.65 7.59 6.38
CA LYS A 40 -8.54 7.16 7.46
C LYS A 40 -7.85 6.16 8.38
N THR A 41 -7.15 5.16 7.83
CA THR A 41 -6.39 4.19 8.61
C THR A 41 -5.23 4.84 9.35
N MET A 42 -4.50 5.79 8.74
CA MET A 42 -3.46 6.56 9.41
C MET A 42 -4.01 7.38 10.57
N LYS A 43 -5.15 8.06 10.42
CA LYS A 43 -5.78 8.79 11.53
C LYS A 43 -6.13 7.86 12.69
N TYR A 44 -6.67 6.68 12.40
CA TYR A 44 -7.00 5.68 13.40
C TYR A 44 -5.76 5.13 14.13
N GLN A 45 -4.75 4.68 13.38
CA GLN A 45 -3.51 4.16 13.96
C GLN A 45 -2.70 5.25 14.69
N GLY A 46 -2.81 6.50 14.25
CA GLY A 46 -2.21 7.65 14.91
C GLY A 46 -2.74 7.85 16.33
N LYS A 47 -4.04 7.64 16.58
CA LYS A 47 -4.64 7.77 17.93
C LYS A 47 -4.03 6.82 18.96
N LYS A 48 -3.52 5.66 18.54
CA LYS A 48 -2.76 4.77 19.45
C LYS A 48 -1.47 5.39 19.96
N CYS A 49 -0.96 6.45 19.34
CA CYS A 49 0.15 7.21 19.90
C CYS A 49 -0.24 7.91 21.20
N ASP A 50 -1.49 8.38 21.32
CA ASP A 50 -1.95 9.16 22.46
C ASP A 50 -1.91 8.30 23.74
N THR A 51 -2.30 7.02 23.65
CA THR A 51 -2.21 6.08 24.76
C THR A 51 -0.78 5.75 25.17
N LEU A 52 0.17 5.71 24.23
CA LEU A 52 1.58 5.40 24.52
C LEU A 52 2.32 6.51 25.28
N ILE A 53 1.79 7.73 25.25
CA ILE A 53 2.42 8.92 25.86
C ILE A 53 1.54 9.58 26.94
N ALA A 54 0.31 9.10 27.12
CA ALA A 54 -0.67 9.67 28.04
C ALA A 54 -0.10 9.84 29.46
N ASP A 55 0.47 8.77 30.03
CA ASP A 55 0.98 8.77 31.41
C ASP A 55 2.00 9.87 31.67
N VAL A 56 2.89 10.11 30.70
CA VAL A 56 3.99 11.09 30.86
C VAL A 56 3.51 12.52 30.65
N VAL A 57 2.48 12.70 29.83
CA VAL A 57 1.81 13.99 29.65
C VAL A 57 0.96 14.33 30.89
N ILE A 58 0.20 13.38 31.41
CA ILE A 58 -0.65 13.55 32.60
C ILE A 58 0.21 13.82 33.84
N ALA A 59 1.32 13.09 34.00
CA ALA A 59 2.26 13.29 35.10
C ALA A 59 3.11 14.59 34.98
N ARG A 60 2.90 15.41 33.93
CA ARG A 60 3.63 16.66 33.66
C ARG A 60 5.16 16.53 33.68
N LEU A 61 5.68 15.34 33.37
CA LEU A 61 7.12 15.06 33.36
C LEU A 61 7.84 15.71 32.18
N ILE A 62 7.11 16.01 31.10
CA ILE A 62 7.65 16.61 29.87
C ILE A 62 7.27 18.09 29.83
N LYS A 63 8.29 18.95 29.73
CA LYS A 63 8.12 20.42 29.77
C LYS A 63 8.30 21.09 28.41
N THR A 64 8.85 20.39 27.42
CA THR A 64 9.13 20.96 26.09
C THR A 64 8.63 20.09 24.95
N PRO A 65 8.31 20.69 23.78
CA PRO A 65 7.86 19.94 22.61
C PRO A 65 8.94 18.98 22.09
N ALA A 66 10.22 19.35 22.19
CA ALA A 66 11.34 18.50 21.78
C ALA A 66 11.46 17.24 22.66
N GLN A 67 11.28 17.39 23.98
CA GLN A 67 11.26 16.26 24.91
C GLN A 67 10.10 15.30 24.59
N LEU A 68 8.90 15.81 24.28
CA LEU A 68 7.76 14.97 23.89
C LEU A 68 8.05 14.18 22.62
N ARG A 69 8.56 14.84 21.58
CA ARG A 69 8.91 14.17 20.31
C ARG A 69 9.95 13.08 20.52
N ARG A 70 10.99 13.35 21.32
CA ARG A 70 12.04 12.37 21.60
C ARG A 70 11.50 11.16 22.38
N TYR A 71 10.65 11.40 23.38
CA TYR A 71 10.02 10.33 24.15
C TYR A 71 9.08 9.49 23.29
N ALA A 72 8.18 10.15 22.56
CA ALA A 72 7.23 9.50 21.67
C ALA A 72 7.94 8.68 20.59
N ARG A 73 9.01 9.20 19.97
CA ARG A 73 9.83 8.46 18.99
C ARG A 73 10.43 7.19 19.60
N LYS A 74 11.03 7.27 20.80
CA LYS A 74 11.61 6.10 21.47
C LYS A 74 10.56 5.01 21.75
N LYS A 75 9.40 5.39 22.30
CA LYS A 75 8.28 4.46 22.55
C LYS A 75 7.72 3.88 21.25
N ASN A 76 7.53 4.71 20.22
CA ASN A 76 7.02 4.29 18.93
C ASN A 76 7.97 3.29 18.23
N ILE A 77 9.29 3.50 18.29
CA ILE A 77 10.28 2.55 17.74
C ILE A 77 10.19 1.20 18.46
N ARG A 78 10.15 1.19 19.81
CA ARG A 78 10.02 -0.06 20.57
C ARG A 78 8.73 -0.81 20.24
N TYR A 79 7.62 -0.08 20.14
CA TYR A 79 6.33 -0.65 19.76
C TYR A 79 6.33 -1.18 18.32
N PHE A 80 6.95 -0.45 17.39
CA PHE A 80 7.14 -0.89 16.01
C PHE A 80 7.94 -2.19 15.93
N LEU A 81 9.10 -2.26 16.59
CA LEU A 81 9.92 -3.49 16.60
C LEU A 81 9.16 -4.69 17.18
N LYS A 82 8.39 -4.47 18.26
CA LYS A 82 7.52 -5.51 18.85
C LYS A 82 6.40 -5.98 17.91
N GLN A 83 5.96 -5.16 16.96
CA GLN A 83 4.96 -5.55 15.96
C GLN A 83 5.58 -6.07 14.67
N ALA A 84 6.77 -5.60 14.32
CA ALA A 84 7.44 -5.86 13.06
C ALA A 84 8.18 -7.20 13.05
N TRP A 85 8.61 -7.73 14.20
CA TRP A 85 9.39 -8.97 14.24
C TRP A 85 8.64 -10.17 13.65
N LEU A 86 7.33 -10.31 13.91
CA LEU A 86 6.53 -11.43 13.42
C LEU A 86 6.34 -11.41 11.90
N PRO A 87 5.90 -10.31 11.25
CA PRO A 87 5.83 -10.26 9.80
C PRO A 87 7.21 -10.39 9.13
N LEU A 88 8.27 -9.92 9.78
CA LEU A 88 9.65 -10.09 9.30
C LEU A 88 10.09 -11.56 9.38
N LEU A 89 9.73 -12.27 10.45
CA LEU A 89 9.97 -13.71 10.58
C LEU A 89 9.23 -14.51 9.50
N LEU A 90 7.95 -14.18 9.22
CA LEU A 90 7.22 -14.79 8.11
C LEU A 90 7.93 -14.55 6.78
N ALA A 91 8.34 -13.32 6.51
CA ALA A 91 9.08 -13.00 5.28
C ALA A 91 10.41 -13.76 5.18
N ILE A 92 11.14 -13.92 6.28
CA ILE A 92 12.38 -14.72 6.35
C ILE A 92 12.10 -16.19 6.02
N ILE A 93 11.03 -16.78 6.56
CA ILE A 93 10.66 -18.17 6.24
C ILE A 93 10.36 -18.31 4.75
N GLY A 94 9.57 -17.38 4.18
CA GLY A 94 9.26 -17.39 2.76
C GLY A 94 10.52 -17.31 1.90
N VAL A 95 11.36 -16.29 2.13
CA VAL A 95 12.63 -16.11 1.39
C VAL A 95 13.57 -17.30 1.60
N GLY A 96 13.64 -17.83 2.81
CA GLY A 96 14.44 -19.01 3.14
C GLY A 96 14.01 -20.26 2.37
N ALA A 97 12.71 -20.46 2.17
CA ALA A 97 12.20 -21.57 1.37
C ALA A 97 12.63 -21.47 -0.10
N LEU A 98 12.56 -20.27 -0.68
CA LEU A 98 13.05 -20.05 -2.05
C LEU A 98 14.57 -20.24 -2.15
N PHE A 99 15.32 -19.73 -1.17
CA PHE A 99 16.77 -19.86 -1.14
C PHE A 99 17.19 -21.33 -1.03
N ALA A 100 16.50 -22.12 -0.18
CA ALA A 100 16.73 -23.55 -0.07
C ALA A 100 16.48 -24.28 -1.40
N ARG A 101 15.39 -23.96 -2.11
CA ARG A 101 15.12 -24.52 -3.44
C ARG A 101 16.26 -24.24 -4.41
N ASN A 102 16.70 -22.99 -4.51
CA ASN A 102 17.72 -22.58 -5.47
C ASN A 102 19.07 -23.26 -5.22
N ILE A 103 19.40 -23.54 -3.95
CA ILE A 103 20.58 -24.36 -3.61
C ILE A 103 20.38 -25.82 -4.03
N ILE A 104 19.21 -26.42 -3.76
CA ILE A 104 18.95 -27.84 -4.05
C ILE A 104 18.95 -28.12 -5.55
N LYS A 105 18.35 -27.23 -6.36
CA LYS A 105 18.19 -27.41 -7.81
C LYS A 105 19.30 -26.72 -8.64
N ASP A 106 20.24 -26.04 -7.99
CA ASP A 106 21.29 -25.21 -8.61
C ASP A 106 20.75 -24.25 -9.71
N ASP A 107 19.56 -23.70 -9.45
CA ASP A 107 18.84 -22.83 -10.40
C ASP A 107 18.51 -21.50 -9.72
N TRP A 108 19.41 -20.54 -9.87
CA TRP A 108 19.28 -19.18 -9.36
C TRP A 108 18.43 -18.27 -10.26
N ALA A 109 18.17 -18.68 -11.50
CA ALA A 109 17.32 -17.96 -12.44
C ALA A 109 15.83 -18.33 -12.28
N TYR A 110 15.52 -19.22 -11.35
CA TYR A 110 14.18 -19.68 -11.09
C TYR A 110 13.19 -18.55 -10.77
N ASN A 111 12.04 -18.60 -11.44
CA ASN A 111 10.91 -17.73 -11.17
C ASN A 111 9.90 -18.42 -10.24
N PRO A 112 9.70 -17.92 -8.99
CA PRO A 112 8.71 -18.48 -8.07
C PRO A 112 7.26 -18.41 -8.55
N PHE A 113 6.97 -17.55 -9.54
CA PHE A 113 5.65 -17.38 -10.14
C PHE A 113 5.49 -18.15 -11.45
N ASN A 114 6.38 -19.08 -11.76
CA ASN A 114 6.27 -19.91 -12.96
C ASN A 114 4.94 -20.69 -12.97
N LEU A 115 4.39 -20.92 -14.16
CA LEU A 115 3.13 -21.61 -14.42
C LEU A 115 3.25 -23.13 -14.40
N THR A 116 4.46 -23.67 -14.55
CA THR A 116 4.71 -25.11 -14.62
C THR A 116 5.11 -25.70 -13.28
N ASP A 117 6.06 -25.07 -12.58
CA ASP A 117 6.66 -25.60 -11.35
C ASP A 117 6.74 -24.53 -10.24
N GLY A 118 5.94 -23.47 -10.33
CA GLY A 118 5.89 -22.37 -9.36
C GLY A 118 4.49 -22.07 -8.84
N PHE A 119 4.32 -20.97 -8.12
CA PHE A 119 3.02 -20.54 -7.57
C PHE A 119 1.97 -20.30 -8.66
N GLY A 120 2.40 -20.09 -9.91
CA GLY A 120 1.51 -19.88 -11.05
C GLY A 120 0.61 -21.08 -11.35
N THR A 121 0.98 -22.28 -10.91
CA THR A 121 0.16 -23.51 -11.06
C THR A 121 -1.20 -23.41 -10.33
N LEU A 122 -1.31 -22.56 -9.31
CA LEU A 122 -2.52 -22.36 -8.52
C LEU A 122 -3.47 -21.30 -9.10
N ILE A 123 -3.06 -20.62 -10.19
CA ILE A 123 -3.79 -19.49 -10.76
C ILE A 123 -4.32 -19.88 -12.14
N TYR A 124 -5.49 -19.36 -12.50
CA TYR A 124 -5.99 -19.44 -13.86
C TYR A 124 -5.14 -18.60 -14.80
N THR A 125 -4.68 -19.21 -15.88
CA THR A 125 -4.01 -18.51 -16.97
C THR A 125 -4.93 -18.49 -18.17
N LEU A 126 -4.94 -17.34 -18.85
CA LEU A 126 -5.72 -17.11 -20.05
C LEU A 126 -4.76 -17.07 -21.24
N ASP A 127 -5.13 -17.72 -22.33
CA ASP A 127 -4.35 -17.71 -23.56
C ASP A 127 -4.62 -16.42 -24.34
N TRP A 128 -3.79 -15.42 -24.10
CA TRP A 128 -3.81 -14.14 -24.81
C TRP A 128 -3.13 -14.20 -26.18
N HIS A 129 -2.55 -15.33 -26.60
CA HIS A 129 -1.88 -15.46 -27.90
C HIS A 129 -2.80 -16.02 -28.98
N ASN A 130 -4.03 -16.43 -28.63
CA ASN A 130 -5.01 -16.88 -29.59
C ASN A 130 -5.37 -15.76 -30.58
N GLU A 131 -4.93 -15.88 -31.83
CA GLU A 131 -5.13 -14.85 -32.86
C GLU A 131 -6.61 -14.63 -33.18
N ASN A 132 -7.44 -15.67 -33.02
CA ASN A 132 -8.88 -15.59 -33.26
C ASN A 132 -9.61 -14.67 -32.27
N MET A 133 -8.98 -14.33 -31.15
CA MET A 133 -9.52 -13.42 -30.16
C MET A 133 -9.43 -11.94 -30.59
N TYR A 134 -8.54 -11.63 -31.53
CA TYR A 134 -8.25 -10.25 -31.90
C TYR A 134 -8.85 -9.92 -33.26
N THR A 135 -9.41 -8.72 -33.36
CA THR A 135 -9.85 -8.13 -34.63
C THR A 135 -9.08 -6.85 -34.89
N TYR A 136 -8.96 -6.46 -36.16
CA TYR A 136 -8.28 -5.22 -36.55
C TYR A 136 -9.30 -4.12 -36.83
N ILE A 137 -9.16 -2.99 -36.13
CA ILE A 137 -9.97 -1.80 -36.35
C ILE A 137 -9.02 -0.60 -36.51
N PHE A 138 -9.10 0.11 -37.63
CA PHE A 138 -8.14 1.18 -38.01
C PHE A 138 -6.66 0.76 -37.99
N GLY A 139 -6.37 -0.51 -38.31
CA GLY A 139 -5.01 -1.05 -38.26
C GLY A 139 -4.50 -1.37 -36.84
N PHE A 140 -5.31 -1.12 -35.80
CA PHE A 140 -5.00 -1.50 -34.42
C PHE A 140 -5.62 -2.86 -34.09
N LYS A 141 -4.82 -3.73 -33.47
CA LYS A 141 -5.25 -5.05 -32.99
C LYS A 141 -6.02 -4.86 -31.67
N VAL A 142 -7.30 -5.16 -31.65
CA VAL A 142 -8.21 -5.00 -30.50
C VAL A 142 -8.79 -6.36 -30.10
N ILE A 143 -8.98 -6.57 -28.79
CA ILE A 143 -9.59 -7.80 -28.24
C ILE A 143 -11.09 -7.80 -28.59
N ALA A 144 -11.53 -8.79 -29.36
CA ALA A 144 -12.91 -8.96 -29.79
C ALA A 144 -13.66 -10.04 -28.97
N ASP A 145 -12.96 -11.10 -28.59
CA ASP A 145 -13.51 -12.20 -27.79
C ASP A 145 -12.78 -12.37 -26.45
N TRP A 146 -13.35 -13.17 -25.56
CA TRP A 146 -12.71 -13.54 -24.29
C TRP A 146 -11.67 -14.66 -24.51
N PRO A 147 -10.46 -14.57 -23.93
CA PRO A 147 -9.43 -15.59 -24.11
C PRO A 147 -9.85 -16.94 -23.54
N GLN A 148 -9.43 -18.01 -24.21
CA GLN A 148 -9.61 -19.37 -23.70
C GLN A 148 -8.71 -19.62 -22.48
N VAL A 149 -9.12 -20.53 -21.61
CA VAL A 149 -8.32 -20.91 -20.43
C VAL A 149 -7.14 -21.77 -20.88
N ALA A 150 -5.92 -21.28 -20.66
CA ALA A 150 -4.68 -21.98 -20.99
C ALA A 150 -4.35 -23.07 -19.97
N THR A 151 -4.41 -22.75 -18.68
CA THR A 151 -4.07 -23.68 -17.60
C THR A 151 -5.11 -23.56 -16.49
N ARG A 152 -5.54 -24.71 -15.95
CA ARG A 152 -6.43 -24.78 -14.80
C ARG A 152 -5.61 -24.94 -13.51
N PRO A 153 -6.08 -24.36 -12.39
CA PRO A 153 -5.42 -24.51 -11.10
C PRO A 153 -5.26 -25.98 -10.72
N HIS A 154 -4.03 -26.37 -10.41
CA HIS A 154 -3.72 -27.69 -9.89
C HIS A 154 -2.55 -27.59 -8.92
N PHE A 155 -2.46 -28.56 -8.02
CA PHE A 155 -1.37 -28.61 -7.05
C PHE A 155 -0.20 -29.41 -7.63
N GLU A 156 0.90 -28.73 -7.88
CA GLU A 156 2.17 -29.33 -8.30
C GLU A 156 3.12 -29.50 -7.11
N MET A 157 3.70 -30.69 -6.96
CA MET A 157 4.57 -31.01 -5.80
C MET A 157 5.92 -30.32 -5.91
N GLU A 158 6.44 -30.16 -7.13
CA GLU A 158 7.71 -29.47 -7.34
C GLU A 158 7.67 -27.99 -6.97
N ALA A 159 6.48 -27.40 -6.94
CA ALA A 159 6.22 -26.00 -6.63
C ALA A 159 6.09 -25.72 -5.11
N ILE A 160 6.28 -26.70 -4.24
CA ILE A 160 6.04 -26.56 -2.79
C ILE A 160 6.81 -25.41 -2.15
N TYR A 161 8.07 -25.20 -2.55
CA TYR A 161 8.90 -24.10 -2.07
C TYR A 161 8.37 -22.74 -2.51
N SER A 162 7.80 -22.67 -3.72
CA SER A 162 7.18 -21.46 -4.27
C SER A 162 5.86 -21.14 -3.59
N TYR A 163 5.08 -22.15 -3.19
CA TYR A 163 3.88 -21.94 -2.37
C TYR A 163 4.23 -21.34 -1.01
N VAL A 164 5.22 -21.91 -0.33
CA VAL A 164 5.70 -21.39 0.96
C VAL A 164 6.26 -19.97 0.79
N PHE A 165 7.11 -19.75 -0.22
CA PHE A 165 7.66 -18.43 -0.53
C PHE A 165 6.55 -17.40 -0.72
N VAL A 166 5.63 -17.62 -1.66
CA VAL A 166 4.61 -16.62 -1.99
C VAL A 166 3.70 -16.36 -0.79
N VAL A 167 3.16 -17.39 -0.14
CA VAL A 167 2.21 -17.20 0.97
C VAL A 167 2.88 -16.46 2.14
N PHE A 168 4.07 -16.87 2.55
CA PHE A 168 4.75 -16.27 3.71
C PHE A 168 5.35 -14.90 3.40
N SER A 169 5.94 -14.71 2.21
CA SER A 169 6.50 -13.42 1.81
C SER A 169 5.42 -12.38 1.51
N PHE A 170 4.29 -12.74 0.88
CA PHE A 170 3.18 -11.80 0.72
C PHE A 170 2.53 -11.45 2.05
N THR A 171 2.22 -12.46 2.88
CA THR A 171 1.58 -12.21 4.18
C THR A 171 2.49 -11.38 5.09
N GLY A 172 3.77 -11.75 5.20
CA GLY A 172 4.77 -11.00 5.94
C GLY A 172 4.97 -9.60 5.39
N GLY A 173 5.09 -9.45 4.07
CA GLY A 173 5.28 -8.17 3.39
C GLY A 173 4.12 -7.21 3.58
N LEU A 174 2.88 -7.64 3.29
CA LEU A 174 1.68 -6.82 3.47
C LEU A 174 1.49 -6.41 4.93
N TRP A 175 1.68 -7.34 5.87
CA TRP A 175 1.58 -7.02 7.29
C TRP A 175 2.68 -6.05 7.72
N TYR A 176 3.92 -6.22 7.27
CA TYR A 176 5.01 -5.28 7.55
C TYR A 176 4.71 -3.87 7.03
N LEU A 177 4.11 -3.75 5.84
CA LEU A 177 3.68 -2.47 5.28
C LEU A 177 2.62 -1.79 6.16
N VAL A 178 1.63 -2.54 6.66
CA VAL A 178 0.61 -2.02 7.59
C VAL A 178 1.27 -1.52 8.89
N VAL A 179 2.20 -2.29 9.45
CA VAL A 179 2.93 -1.91 10.67
C VAL A 179 3.80 -0.66 10.45
N SER A 180 4.43 -0.54 9.27
CA SER A 180 5.22 0.62 8.86
C SER A 180 4.36 1.87 8.67
N GLN A 181 3.22 1.76 8.00
CA GLN A 181 2.24 2.85 7.93
C GLN A 181 1.77 3.29 9.31
N ALA A 182 1.49 2.34 10.21
CA ALA A 182 1.08 2.65 11.57
C ALA A 182 2.19 3.38 12.35
N TYR A 183 3.46 3.03 12.14
CA TYR A 183 4.60 3.75 12.71
C TYR A 183 4.68 5.20 12.22
N LEU A 184 4.54 5.42 10.91
CA LEU A 184 4.54 6.77 10.32
C LEU A 184 3.36 7.61 10.84
N ALA A 185 2.17 7.02 10.88
CA ALA A 185 0.97 7.67 11.40
C ALA A 185 1.15 8.14 12.85
N ARG A 186 1.71 7.29 13.73
CA ARG A 186 2.00 7.66 15.13
C ARG A 186 3.07 8.76 15.23
N THR A 187 4.09 8.73 14.39
CA THR A 187 5.12 9.79 14.35
C THR A 187 4.52 11.14 13.94
N ILE A 188 3.67 11.17 12.92
CA ILE A 188 2.97 12.38 12.48
C ILE A 188 2.05 12.89 13.59
N ARG A 189 1.31 11.99 14.26
CA ARG A 189 0.44 12.36 15.41
C ARG A 189 1.25 12.96 16.55
N ALA A 190 2.37 12.34 16.95
CA ALA A 190 3.24 12.85 18.00
C ALA A 190 3.78 14.25 17.69
N ASN A 191 4.18 14.49 16.43
CA ASN A 191 4.63 15.80 16.00
C ASN A 191 3.51 16.85 16.08
N LYS A 192 2.29 16.53 15.63
CA LYS A 192 1.12 17.43 15.74
C LYS A 192 0.77 17.72 17.20
N LEU A 193 0.74 16.68 18.04
CA LEU A 193 0.41 16.81 19.47
C LEU A 193 1.46 17.64 20.22
N SER A 194 2.74 17.45 19.90
CA SER A 194 3.83 18.24 20.50
C SER A 194 3.77 19.72 20.18
N LYS A 195 3.20 20.11 19.03
CA LYS A 195 2.97 21.53 18.74
C LYS A 195 1.78 22.00 19.58
N LYS A 196 0.64 21.33 19.45
CA LYS A 196 -0.62 21.71 20.10
C LYS A 196 -0.54 21.79 21.64
N LEU A 197 0.16 20.88 22.31
CA LEU A 197 0.24 20.86 23.79
C LEU A 197 1.14 21.96 24.38
N PHE A 198 2.12 22.44 23.60
CA PHE A 198 3.10 23.43 24.05
C PHE A 198 2.94 24.78 23.34
N GLU A 199 1.88 24.91 22.54
CA GLU A 199 1.50 26.14 21.86
C GLU A 199 0.92 27.10 22.89
N LYS A 200 1.69 28.14 23.21
CA LYS A 200 1.21 29.30 23.95
C LYS A 200 0.68 30.31 22.94
N SER A 201 -0.54 30.12 22.42
CA SER A 201 -1.14 31.12 21.52
C SER A 201 -1.82 32.22 22.32
N LEU A 202 -1.54 33.47 21.96
CA LEU A 202 -2.28 34.64 22.47
C LEU A 202 -3.63 34.83 21.76
N ASP A 203 -3.93 34.04 20.72
CA ASP A 203 -5.15 34.17 19.90
C ASP A 203 -6.46 33.92 20.67
N ASN A 204 -6.40 33.25 21.83
CA ASN A 204 -7.52 33.09 22.77
C ASN A 204 -7.28 33.81 24.11
N PHE A 205 -6.37 34.79 24.14
CA PHE A 205 -5.99 35.50 25.36
C PHE A 205 -6.93 36.68 25.59
N ASP A 206 -7.85 36.52 26.53
CA ASP A 206 -8.79 37.56 26.91
C ASP A 206 -8.09 38.57 27.84
N LEU A 207 -7.76 39.75 27.30
CA LEU A 207 -7.14 40.85 28.04
C LEU A 207 -8.02 41.36 29.19
N SER A 208 -9.34 41.12 29.15
CA SER A 208 -10.28 41.52 30.20
C SER A 208 -10.20 40.66 31.46
N ALA A 209 -9.54 39.50 31.40
CA ALA A 209 -9.31 38.62 32.53
C ALA A 209 -8.07 38.99 33.36
N LEU A 210 -7.33 40.04 32.98
CA LEU A 210 -6.18 40.52 33.74
C LEU A 210 -6.67 41.29 34.97
N PRO A 211 -6.12 41.02 36.18
CA PRO A 211 -6.44 41.81 37.36
C PRO A 211 -6.05 43.27 37.11
N PRO A 212 -6.86 44.24 37.56
CA PRO A 212 -6.55 45.65 37.37
C PRO A 212 -5.19 45.97 37.99
N VAL A 213 -4.36 46.69 37.24
CA VAL A 213 -3.07 47.18 37.72
C VAL A 213 -3.34 48.05 38.93
N GLN A 214 -2.98 47.56 40.12
CA GLN A 214 -3.05 48.36 41.33
C GLN A 214 -1.97 49.45 41.23
N PRO A 215 -2.36 50.73 41.40
CA PRO A 215 -1.45 51.88 41.28
C PRO A 215 -0.39 51.90 42.39
#